data_AF-A0A2K9LLQ4-F1
#
_entry.id   AF-A0A2K9LLQ4-F1
#
_cell.length_a   1.000
_cell.length_b   1.000
_cell.length_c   1.000
_cell.angle_alpha   90.00
_cell.angle_beta   90.00
_cell.angle_gamma   90.00
#
_symmetry.space_group_name_H-M   'P 1'
#
loop_
_entity.id
_entity.type
_entity.pdbx_description
1 polymer ?
#
loop_
_entity_poly.entity_id
_entity_poly.type
_entity_poly.pdbx_seq_one_letter_code
_entity_poly.pdbx_strand_id
1 'polypeptide(L)'
;MLPKYLFYIAFGTLILSGCGLETDDDEDDSSVTTVVVDVNQSPYLPLTNATQFFYTETGGSPGAVEGSVTYDLGTSNSKGYSVYKVAISGGNVDMELYFRTTTNQIELLGIDGPLGVSGSASVDHLRFATPIRLIGNRSDQTTAVTADVVYNGAPEDGTVISLTYDTTNTSNETVSRSDWTELELPTLKSVLTADINISVGGLSLDPFPIVMNFYFTKGLGLMQHSGDLTSSAGNEYEIKFHDLDGLPNLIAFDQTGSNVEGTSSFFTLADGAIDTNISSTEYRIANLSALNALGWLEIEETNTDVYSVGIDTASDALPDSLTSVQVIFENRYSSGERLSASVTLLAP
;
A
#
# COMPACT_ATOMS: atom_id res chain seq x y z
N MET A 1 29.40 -53.71 2.41
CA MET A 1 29.06 -52.61 3.33
C MET A 1 28.56 -51.45 2.48
N LEU A 2 27.28 -51.11 2.61
CA LEU A 2 26.66 -49.85 2.15
C LEU A 2 27.15 -48.67 3.06
N PRO A 3 26.86 -47.36 2.84
CA PRO A 3 26.07 -46.72 1.76
C PRO A 3 26.43 -45.25 1.31
N LYS A 4 25.65 -44.75 0.30
CA LYS A 4 25.01 -43.39 0.11
C LYS A 4 25.91 -42.18 -0.20
N TYR A 5 25.62 -41.25 -1.14
CA TYR A 5 24.33 -40.65 -1.55
C TYR A 5 24.29 -40.29 -3.06
N LEU A 6 23.16 -40.60 -3.69
CA LEU A 6 22.76 -40.19 -5.04
C LEU A 6 21.83 -38.98 -4.88
N PHE A 7 22.21 -37.81 -5.41
CA PHE A 7 21.35 -36.63 -5.47
C PHE A 7 20.40 -36.79 -6.66
N TYR A 8 19.10 -36.94 -6.39
CA TYR A 8 18.05 -36.83 -7.41
C TYR A 8 17.66 -35.35 -7.53
N ILE A 9 17.99 -34.75 -8.67
CA ILE A 9 17.37 -33.52 -9.16
C ILE A 9 16.05 -33.94 -9.81
N ALA A 10 14.93 -33.62 -9.17
CA ALA A 10 13.60 -33.87 -9.71
C ALA A 10 13.04 -32.58 -10.31
N PHE A 11 13.14 -32.52 -11.64
CA PHE A 11 12.19 -31.97 -12.62
C PHE A 11 11.31 -30.79 -12.20
N GLY A 12 11.61 -29.62 -12.78
CA GLY A 12 10.62 -28.58 -13.04
C GLY A 12 9.63 -29.04 -14.10
N THR A 13 8.35 -28.98 -13.77
CA THR A 13 7.25 -29.10 -14.72
C THR A 13 6.82 -27.71 -15.15
N LEU A 14 7.22 -27.33 -16.36
CA LEU A 14 6.53 -26.35 -17.20
C LEU A 14 5.08 -26.81 -17.42
N ILE A 15 4.13 -25.89 -17.28
CA ILE A 15 2.88 -25.93 -18.06
C ILE A 15 2.87 -24.66 -18.90
N LEU A 16 3.27 -24.85 -20.16
CA LEU A 16 2.95 -23.99 -21.29
C LEU A 16 1.45 -24.15 -21.59
N SER A 17 0.73 -23.04 -21.68
CA SER A 17 -0.52 -22.96 -22.43
C SER A 17 -0.29 -21.97 -23.57
N GLY A 18 -0.05 -22.52 -24.76
CA GLY A 18 0.05 -21.75 -26.00
C GLY A 18 -1.32 -21.59 -26.68
N CYS A 19 -1.54 -20.39 -27.20
CA CYS A 19 -2.21 -20.09 -28.47
C CYS A 19 -1.22 -19.14 -29.16
N GLY A 20 -0.54 -19.44 -30.25
CA GLY A 20 -1.06 -19.98 -31.50
C GLY A 20 -1.13 -18.86 -32.54
N LEU A 21 0.03 -18.33 -32.99
CA LEU A 21 0.17 -17.73 -34.31
C LEU A 21 1.66 -17.71 -34.70
N GLU A 22 1.98 -18.40 -35.79
CA GLU A 22 3.28 -18.42 -36.44
C GLU A 22 3.51 -17.10 -37.20
N THR A 23 4.65 -16.47 -36.95
CA THR A 23 5.39 -15.69 -37.96
C THR A 23 6.88 -15.81 -37.62
N ASP A 24 7.63 -16.32 -38.61
CA ASP A 24 9.08 -16.41 -38.63
C ASP A 24 9.75 -15.03 -38.53
N ASP A 25 10.97 -15.10 -37.99
CA ASP A 25 12.12 -14.22 -38.13
C ASP A 25 12.54 -13.36 -36.91
N ASP A 26 13.80 -13.64 -36.57
CA ASP A 26 14.81 -12.91 -35.81
C ASP A 26 14.96 -13.12 -34.29
N GLU A 27 16.12 -13.71 -34.00
CA GLU A 27 16.76 -13.92 -32.72
C GLU A 27 16.81 -12.65 -31.86
N ASP A 28 16.16 -12.68 -30.70
CA ASP A 28 16.75 -12.16 -29.47
C ASP A 28 16.08 -12.89 -28.29
N ASP A 29 16.79 -13.90 -27.77
CA ASP A 29 16.46 -14.62 -26.55
C ASP A 29 16.69 -13.70 -25.34
N SER A 30 15.89 -12.63 -25.26
CA SER A 30 15.63 -11.95 -24.02
C SER A 30 14.61 -12.80 -23.28
N SER A 31 15.10 -13.74 -22.47
CA SER A 31 14.25 -14.38 -21.46
C SER A 31 13.79 -13.28 -20.50
N VAL A 32 12.70 -12.58 -20.84
CA VAL A 32 12.02 -11.65 -19.95
C VAL A 32 11.44 -12.53 -18.86
N THR A 33 12.20 -12.77 -17.78
CA THR A 33 11.65 -13.26 -16.52
C THR A 33 10.73 -12.17 -16.00
N THR A 34 9.47 -12.20 -16.44
CA THR A 34 8.41 -11.36 -15.87
C THR A 34 8.25 -11.78 -14.42
N VAL A 35 8.46 -10.84 -13.49
CA VAL A 35 8.17 -11.08 -12.09
C VAL A 35 6.68 -11.38 -11.95
N VAL A 36 6.35 -12.53 -11.36
CA VAL A 36 4.95 -12.85 -11.02
C VAL A 36 4.52 -11.90 -9.91
N VAL A 37 3.34 -11.30 -10.07
CA VAL A 37 2.72 -10.42 -9.07
C VAL A 37 2.64 -11.16 -7.73
N ASP A 38 3.28 -10.61 -6.69
CA ASP A 38 3.29 -11.23 -5.36
C ASP A 38 1.90 -11.12 -4.73
N VAL A 39 1.36 -12.28 -4.41
CA VAL A 39 0.05 -12.41 -3.79
C VAL A 39 0.12 -12.15 -2.28
N ASN A 40 1.29 -12.23 -1.65
CA ASN A 40 1.45 -12.09 -0.20
C ASN A 40 1.72 -10.65 0.22
N GLN A 41 0.69 -9.82 0.22
CA GLN A 41 0.78 -8.42 0.64
C GLN A 41 0.53 -8.22 2.14
N SER A 42 0.99 -7.09 2.67
CA SER A 42 0.68 -6.68 4.05
C SER A 42 -0.81 -6.39 4.16
N PRO A 43 -1.51 -6.85 5.22
CA PRO A 43 -2.92 -6.47 5.43
C PRO A 43 -3.08 -4.96 5.59
N TYR A 44 -2.04 -4.25 6.01
CA TYR A 44 -2.04 -2.79 6.20
C TYR A 44 -1.78 -1.99 4.92
N LEU A 45 -1.31 -2.63 3.86
CA LEU A 45 -1.15 -2.00 2.55
C LEU A 45 -1.34 -3.04 1.45
N PRO A 46 -2.58 -3.51 1.25
CA PRO A 46 -2.91 -4.24 0.04
C PRO A 46 -2.75 -3.28 -1.14
N LEU A 47 -1.99 -3.70 -2.15
CA LEU A 47 -1.70 -2.92 -3.36
C LEU A 47 -2.31 -3.65 -4.53
N THR A 48 -3.61 -3.43 -4.74
CA THR A 48 -4.30 -3.87 -5.94
C THR A 48 -3.91 -2.94 -7.09
N ASN A 49 -3.53 -3.50 -8.23
CA ASN A 49 -3.16 -2.69 -9.40
C ASN A 49 -4.39 -2.00 -9.99
N ALA A 50 -4.21 -0.78 -10.51
CA ALA A 50 -5.24 0.03 -11.15
C ALA A 50 -6.42 0.41 -10.22
N THR A 51 -6.13 0.57 -8.93
CA THR A 51 -7.10 1.08 -7.95
C THR A 51 -6.76 2.49 -7.51
N GLN A 52 -7.77 3.23 -7.07
CA GLN A 52 -7.65 4.62 -6.70
C GLN A 52 -8.20 4.90 -5.29
N PHE A 53 -7.52 5.82 -4.62
CA PHE A 53 -7.97 6.47 -3.40
C PHE A 53 -8.18 7.95 -3.71
N PHE A 54 -9.25 8.51 -3.18
CA PHE A 54 -9.43 9.96 -3.17
C PHE A 54 -9.15 10.47 -1.78
N TYR A 55 -8.45 11.59 -1.72
CA TYR A 55 -8.09 12.28 -0.49
C TYR A 55 -8.53 13.74 -0.53
N THR A 56 -8.67 14.30 0.66
CA THR A 56 -8.86 15.73 0.89
C THR A 56 -7.59 16.28 1.53
N GLU A 57 -6.96 17.25 0.87
CA GLU A 57 -5.88 18.04 1.44
C GLU A 57 -6.42 19.00 2.51
N THR A 58 -5.66 19.27 3.57
CA THR A 58 -6.06 20.23 4.59
C THR A 58 -6.31 21.62 3.99
N GLY A 59 -7.55 22.11 4.09
CA GLY A 59 -7.99 23.38 3.48
C GLY A 59 -8.32 23.29 1.99
N GLY A 60 -8.21 22.10 1.38
CA GLY A 60 -8.55 21.82 -0.01
C GLY A 60 -10.03 21.48 -0.24
N SER A 61 -10.37 21.19 -1.50
CA SER A 61 -11.71 20.70 -1.85
C SER A 61 -11.83 19.19 -1.54
N PRO A 62 -13.01 18.71 -1.09
CA PRO A 62 -13.21 17.29 -0.81
C PRO A 62 -12.89 16.40 -2.01
N GLY A 63 -12.10 15.35 -1.79
CA GLY A 63 -11.75 14.36 -2.82
C GLY A 63 -10.89 14.87 -3.99
N ALA A 64 -10.30 16.06 -3.86
CA ALA A 64 -9.56 16.69 -4.96
C ALA A 64 -8.13 16.15 -5.18
N VAL A 65 -7.64 15.29 -4.28
CA VAL A 65 -6.33 14.64 -4.41
C VAL A 65 -6.54 13.17 -4.75
N GLU A 66 -5.97 12.71 -5.85
CA GLU A 66 -6.06 11.33 -6.31
C GLU A 66 -4.78 10.57 -5.94
N GLY A 67 -4.91 9.37 -5.37
CA GLY A 67 -3.84 8.41 -5.18
C GLY A 67 -4.09 7.16 -6.02
N SER A 68 -3.30 6.94 -7.06
CA SER A 68 -3.43 5.78 -7.95
C SER A 68 -2.36 4.73 -7.67
N VAL A 69 -2.76 3.46 -7.60
CA VAL A 69 -1.86 2.32 -7.39
C VAL A 69 -1.55 1.64 -8.71
N THR A 70 -0.28 1.58 -9.08
CA THR A 70 0.19 0.96 -10.33
C THR A 70 1.33 -0.01 -10.06
N TYR A 71 1.29 -1.20 -10.68
CA TYR A 71 2.39 -2.15 -10.69
C TYR A 71 3.54 -1.63 -11.57
N ASP A 72 4.70 -1.37 -10.97
CA ASP A 72 5.89 -0.89 -11.69
C ASP A 72 6.69 -2.09 -12.23
N LEU A 73 6.41 -2.44 -13.49
CA LEU A 73 7.07 -3.56 -14.17
C LEU A 73 8.59 -3.39 -14.28
N GLY A 74 9.06 -2.17 -14.57
CA GLY A 74 10.48 -1.89 -14.79
C GLY A 74 11.29 -2.09 -13.52
N THR A 75 10.84 -1.45 -12.43
CA THR A 75 11.49 -1.59 -11.12
C THR A 75 11.32 -3.00 -10.58
N SER A 76 10.16 -3.63 -10.78
CA SER A 76 9.92 -5.01 -10.33
C SER A 76 10.90 -5.98 -10.98
N ASN A 77 11.06 -5.93 -12.31
CA ASN A 77 12.00 -6.80 -13.04
C ASN A 77 13.45 -6.55 -12.61
N SER A 78 13.84 -5.29 -12.40
CA SER A 78 15.18 -4.93 -11.93
C SER A 78 15.47 -5.46 -10.52
N LYS A 79 14.48 -5.44 -9.62
CA LYS A 79 14.64 -5.85 -8.22
C LYS A 79 14.38 -7.35 -7.99
N GLY A 80 13.68 -8.04 -8.90
CA GLY A 80 13.31 -9.45 -8.77
C GLY A 80 12.15 -9.71 -7.81
N TYR A 81 11.35 -8.69 -7.48
CA TYR A 81 10.15 -8.79 -6.65
C TYR A 81 9.14 -7.70 -7.04
N SER A 82 7.87 -7.87 -6.67
CA SER A 82 6.82 -6.91 -7.02
C SER A 82 7.02 -5.55 -6.33
N VAL A 83 7.01 -4.50 -7.13
CA VAL A 83 7.05 -3.09 -6.71
C VAL A 83 5.82 -2.40 -7.26
N TYR A 84 5.21 -1.60 -6.40
CA TYR A 84 4.03 -0.82 -6.71
C TYR A 84 4.32 0.64 -6.48
N LYS A 85 3.83 1.47 -7.38
CA LYS A 85 3.86 2.92 -7.28
C LYS A 85 2.51 3.39 -6.78
N VAL A 86 2.51 4.26 -5.78
CA VAL A 86 1.35 5.04 -5.34
C VAL A 86 1.61 6.48 -5.76
N ALA A 87 1.01 6.90 -6.86
CA ALA A 87 1.12 8.26 -7.38
C ALA A 87 0.00 9.11 -6.79
N ILE A 88 0.37 10.14 -6.04
CA ILE A 88 -0.52 11.03 -5.30
C ILE A 88 -0.45 12.40 -5.97
N SER A 89 -1.51 12.82 -6.63
CA SER A 89 -1.56 14.06 -7.40
C SER A 89 -2.88 14.80 -7.21
N GLY A 90 -2.80 16.11 -7.04
CA GLY A 90 -3.96 17.00 -6.90
C GLY A 90 -3.76 18.00 -5.77
N GLY A 91 -4.53 19.10 -5.79
CA GLY A 91 -4.29 20.21 -4.87
C GLY A 91 -2.86 20.77 -5.01
N ASN A 92 -2.12 20.87 -3.91
CA ASN A 92 -0.70 21.23 -3.91
C ASN A 92 0.25 20.03 -3.75
N VAL A 93 -0.27 18.79 -3.87
CA VAL A 93 0.52 17.57 -3.70
C VAL A 93 0.73 16.91 -5.07
N ASP A 94 1.99 16.63 -5.38
CA ASP A 94 2.40 15.85 -6.55
C ASP A 94 3.63 15.02 -6.18
N MET A 95 3.42 13.73 -5.92
CA MET A 95 4.46 12.83 -5.46
C MET A 95 4.18 11.37 -5.82
N GLU A 96 5.23 10.56 -5.89
CA GLU A 96 5.11 9.12 -6.10
C GLU A 96 5.86 8.36 -5.02
N LEU A 97 5.20 7.37 -4.41
CA LEU A 97 5.78 6.51 -3.40
C LEU A 97 5.93 5.09 -3.95
N TYR A 98 7.13 4.53 -3.84
CA TYR A 98 7.42 3.19 -4.34
C TYR A 98 7.44 2.21 -3.19
N PHE A 99 6.52 1.26 -3.20
CA PHE A 99 6.36 0.27 -2.16
C PHE A 99 6.60 -1.15 -2.64
N ARG A 100 7.12 -1.96 -1.73
CA ARG A 100 7.00 -3.42 -1.75
C ARG A 100 6.30 -3.81 -0.47
N THR A 101 5.37 -4.76 -0.55
CA THR A 101 4.71 -5.28 0.64
C THR A 101 4.91 -6.78 0.72
N THR A 102 4.98 -7.26 1.95
CA THR A 102 4.95 -8.69 2.30
C THR A 102 3.91 -8.86 3.40
N THR A 103 3.53 -10.09 3.73
CA THR A 103 2.56 -10.38 4.81
C THR A 103 2.82 -9.61 6.13
N ASN A 104 4.09 -9.31 6.45
CA ASN A 104 4.47 -8.70 7.74
C ASN A 104 5.22 -7.37 7.60
N GLN A 105 5.36 -6.82 6.40
CA GLN A 105 6.19 -5.63 6.18
C GLN A 105 5.66 -4.75 5.06
N ILE A 106 5.82 -3.44 5.24
CA ILE A 106 5.70 -2.44 4.19
C ILE A 106 7.10 -1.83 4.02
N GLU A 107 7.68 -1.97 2.85
CA GLU A 107 9.00 -1.45 2.51
C GLU A 107 8.83 -0.28 1.54
N LEU A 108 9.35 0.90 1.90
CA LEU A 108 9.44 2.08 1.04
C LEU A 108 10.79 2.04 0.30
N LEU A 109 10.75 2.08 -1.03
CA LEU A 109 11.91 1.96 -1.91
C LEU A 109 12.37 3.31 -2.44
N GLY A 110 11.47 4.28 -2.52
CA GLY A 110 11.78 5.57 -3.10
C GLY A 110 10.60 6.52 -3.06
N ILE A 111 10.93 7.78 -3.33
CA ILE A 111 10.02 8.92 -3.33
C ILE A 111 10.36 9.75 -4.56
N ASP A 112 9.36 10.08 -5.38
CA ASP A 112 9.44 11.13 -6.40
C ASP A 112 8.56 12.29 -5.97
N GLY A 113 8.95 13.49 -6.38
CA GLY A 113 8.22 14.71 -6.08
C GLY A 113 9.17 15.88 -5.84
N PRO A 114 8.64 17.09 -5.61
CA PRO A 114 9.49 18.23 -5.28
C PRO A 114 10.12 18.03 -3.91
N LEU A 115 11.41 17.66 -3.86
CA LEU A 115 12.17 17.56 -2.63
C LEU A 115 13.02 18.82 -2.48
N GLY A 116 12.63 19.65 -1.52
CA GLY A 116 13.34 20.88 -1.23
C GLY A 116 14.54 20.58 -0.35
N VAL A 117 15.74 20.69 -0.89
CA VAL A 117 16.97 20.63 -0.10
C VAL A 117 17.46 22.04 0.25
N SER A 118 18.22 22.15 1.33
CA SER A 118 18.75 23.43 1.79
C SER A 118 19.75 24.02 0.78
N GLY A 119 19.79 25.35 0.70
CA GLY A 119 20.73 26.09 -0.16
C GLY A 119 20.28 26.18 -1.63
N SER A 120 21.23 26.03 -2.56
CA SER A 120 21.01 26.09 -4.01
C SER A 120 21.00 24.71 -4.67
N ALA A 121 20.75 23.67 -3.87
CA ALA A 121 20.57 22.31 -4.37
C ALA A 121 19.08 22.03 -4.68
N SER A 122 18.81 21.10 -5.59
CA SER A 122 17.50 20.47 -5.75
C SER A 122 17.67 18.98 -6.00
N VAL A 123 16.69 18.20 -5.54
CA VAL A 123 16.66 16.75 -5.69
C VAL A 123 15.29 16.36 -6.22
N ASP A 124 15.26 15.61 -7.33
CA ASP A 124 13.99 15.30 -8.02
C ASP A 124 13.42 13.94 -7.60
N HIS A 125 14.25 13.08 -6.99
CA HIS A 125 13.84 11.77 -6.50
C HIS A 125 14.79 11.23 -5.43
N LEU A 126 14.34 10.26 -4.65
CA LEU A 126 15.17 9.43 -3.78
C LEU A 126 14.92 7.96 -4.10
N ARG A 127 15.98 7.19 -4.28
CA ARG A 127 15.93 5.73 -4.37
C ARG A 127 16.82 5.12 -3.31
N PHE A 128 16.25 4.28 -2.45
CA PHE A 128 16.97 3.68 -1.32
C PHE A 128 17.65 2.39 -1.75
N ALA A 129 18.94 2.25 -1.45
CA ALA A 129 19.70 1.04 -1.71
C ALA A 129 19.15 -0.15 -0.89
N THR A 130 18.94 0.09 0.40
CA THR A 130 18.16 -0.77 1.30
C THR A 130 16.79 -0.13 1.52
N PRO A 131 15.68 -0.82 1.19
CA PRO A 131 14.32 -0.31 1.44
C PRO A 131 14.06 0.00 2.90
N ILE A 132 13.34 1.09 3.16
CA ILE A 132 12.95 1.54 4.50
C ILE A 132 11.75 0.72 4.95
N ARG A 133 11.88 0.03 6.08
CA ARG A 133 10.82 -0.79 6.65
C ARG A 133 9.90 0.04 7.55
N LEU A 134 8.65 0.21 7.16
CA LEU A 134 7.63 1.02 7.84
C LEU A 134 6.88 0.26 8.95
N ILE A 135 7.03 -1.06 9.08
CA ILE A 135 6.47 -1.86 10.18
C ILE A 135 7.58 -2.37 11.10
N GLY A 136 7.42 -2.10 12.39
CA GLY A 136 8.36 -2.32 13.48
C GLY A 136 9.19 -1.08 13.80
N ASN A 137 9.43 -0.86 15.10
CA ASN A 137 10.28 0.23 15.58
C ASN A 137 11.75 -0.02 15.23
N ARG A 138 12.41 1.00 14.68
CA ARG A 138 13.82 1.01 14.29
C ARG A 138 14.42 2.36 14.62
N SER A 139 15.69 2.36 14.99
CA SER A 139 16.42 3.59 15.23
C SER A 139 17.84 3.52 14.67
N ASP A 140 18.39 4.68 14.32
CA ASP A 140 19.74 4.89 13.80
C ASP A 140 20.06 3.99 12.60
N GLN A 141 19.07 3.75 11.74
CA GLN A 141 19.28 2.97 10.52
C GLN A 141 19.92 3.86 9.45
N THR A 142 20.71 3.26 8.55
CA THR A 142 21.32 4.00 7.45
C THR A 142 21.12 3.27 6.13
N THR A 143 20.83 4.03 5.08
CA THR A 143 20.76 3.52 3.70
C THR A 143 21.41 4.50 2.75
N ALA A 144 22.09 3.99 1.73
CA ALA A 144 22.58 4.83 0.64
C ALA A 144 21.39 5.25 -0.23
N VAL A 145 21.46 6.46 -0.78
CA VAL A 145 20.42 7.02 -1.63
C VAL A 145 21.00 7.34 -3.01
N THR A 146 20.26 7.00 -4.05
CA THR A 146 20.52 7.49 -5.40
C THR A 146 19.51 8.58 -5.73
N ALA A 147 20.00 9.69 -6.27
CA ALA A 147 19.20 10.82 -6.70
C ALA A 147 19.92 11.61 -7.78
N ASP A 148 19.16 12.30 -8.63
CA ASP A 148 19.70 13.35 -9.49
C ASP A 148 19.78 14.65 -8.67
N VAL A 149 20.98 15.20 -8.56
CA VAL A 149 21.25 16.41 -7.77
C VAL A 149 21.67 17.53 -8.69
N VAL A 150 20.97 18.65 -8.60
CA VAL A 150 21.39 19.92 -9.19
C VAL A 150 21.94 20.79 -8.07
N TYR A 151 23.12 21.38 -8.23
CA TYR A 151 23.71 22.33 -7.30
C TYR A 151 24.13 23.61 -8.02
N ASN A 152 23.73 24.77 -7.51
CA ASN A 152 23.99 26.07 -8.16
C ASN A 152 23.54 26.13 -9.63
N GLY A 153 22.48 25.40 -9.98
CA GLY A 153 21.92 25.34 -11.32
C GLY A 153 22.66 24.42 -12.31
N ALA A 154 23.62 23.61 -11.84
CA ALA A 154 24.30 22.60 -12.65
C ALA A 154 24.08 21.18 -12.07
N PRO A 155 23.87 20.16 -12.91
CA PRO A 155 23.87 18.76 -12.46
C PRO A 155 25.23 18.37 -11.87
N GLU A 156 25.22 17.62 -10.77
CA GLU A 156 26.43 17.18 -10.07
C GLU A 156 26.59 15.66 -10.10
N ASP A 157 27.63 15.20 -10.80
CA ASP A 157 28.03 13.79 -10.82
C ASP A 157 28.84 13.41 -9.57
N GLY A 158 28.71 12.15 -9.14
CA GLY A 158 29.52 11.62 -8.03
C GLY A 158 29.12 12.12 -6.65
N THR A 159 27.91 12.68 -6.52
CA THR A 159 27.32 13.06 -5.24
C THR A 159 27.08 11.82 -4.38
N VAL A 160 27.49 11.88 -3.11
CA VAL A 160 27.21 10.82 -2.13
C VAL A 160 26.03 11.25 -1.28
N ILE A 161 24.97 10.46 -1.30
CA ILE A 161 23.77 10.70 -0.50
C ILE A 161 23.54 9.52 0.42
N SER A 162 23.33 9.81 1.69
CA SER A 162 22.94 8.82 2.68
C SER A 162 21.79 9.33 3.52
N LEU A 163 20.88 8.43 3.86
CA LEU A 163 19.77 8.70 4.76
C LEU A 163 20.03 7.98 6.07
N THR A 164 20.06 8.73 7.17
CA THR A 164 19.95 8.16 8.52
C THR A 164 18.51 8.30 8.98
N TYR A 165 17.89 7.23 9.46
CA TYR A 165 16.46 7.25 9.76
C TYR A 165 16.05 6.41 10.97
N ASP A 166 14.96 6.86 11.57
CA ASP A 166 14.18 6.16 12.57
C ASP A 166 12.80 5.83 12.00
N THR A 167 12.24 4.71 12.44
CA THR A 167 10.84 4.37 12.18
C THR A 167 10.17 4.02 13.49
N THR A 168 9.04 4.64 13.77
CA THR A 168 8.23 4.31 14.94
C THR A 168 6.82 3.96 14.52
N ASN A 169 6.21 3.01 15.23
CA ASN A 169 4.83 2.63 15.02
C ASN A 169 3.98 2.82 16.26
N THR A 170 2.79 3.37 16.03
CA THR A 170 1.72 3.44 17.03
C THR A 170 0.51 2.70 16.47
N SER A 171 0.03 1.72 17.21
CA SER A 171 -1.21 0.99 16.88
C SER A 171 -2.43 1.68 17.48
N ASN A 172 -3.58 1.48 16.85
CA ASN A 172 -4.89 1.97 17.33
C ASN A 172 -5.02 3.49 17.29
N GLU A 173 -4.25 4.17 16.44
CA GLU A 173 -4.56 5.53 16.04
C GLU A 173 -5.83 5.51 15.19
N THR A 174 -6.61 6.58 15.22
CA THR A 174 -7.85 6.67 14.44
C THR A 174 -7.73 7.70 13.34
N VAL A 175 -8.33 7.39 12.19
CA VAL A 175 -8.55 8.35 11.11
C VAL A 175 -10.03 8.35 10.79
N SER A 176 -10.62 9.54 10.77
CA SER A 176 -11.98 9.74 10.28
C SER A 176 -11.95 10.08 8.80
N ARG A 177 -12.96 9.61 8.06
CA ARG A 177 -13.22 10.07 6.69
C ARG A 177 -13.57 11.56 6.73
N SER A 178 -13.12 12.33 5.75
CA SER A 178 -13.25 13.80 5.76
C SER A 178 -14.68 14.36 5.91
N ASP A 179 -15.68 13.58 5.52
CA ASP A 179 -17.10 13.96 5.48
C ASP A 179 -17.93 13.29 6.58
N TRP A 180 -17.41 12.29 7.31
CA TRP A 180 -18.16 11.53 8.32
C TRP A 180 -17.52 11.67 9.70
N THR A 181 -18.32 12.11 10.67
CA THR A 181 -17.87 12.23 12.06
C THR A 181 -17.99 10.94 12.86
N GLU A 182 -18.74 9.95 12.37
CA GLU A 182 -19.04 8.71 13.10
C GLU A 182 -18.16 7.53 12.71
N LEU A 183 -17.61 7.52 11.49
CA LEU A 183 -16.74 6.44 11.04
C LEU A 183 -15.27 6.75 11.37
N GLU A 184 -14.81 6.17 12.47
CA GLU A 184 -13.39 6.07 12.79
C GLU A 184 -12.83 4.74 12.28
N LEU A 185 -11.65 4.79 11.66
CA LEU A 185 -10.94 3.61 11.20
C LEU A 185 -9.68 3.40 12.04
N PRO A 186 -9.44 2.18 12.57
CA PRO A 186 -8.22 1.88 13.29
C PRO A 186 -7.06 1.81 12.30
N THR A 187 -5.98 2.49 12.64
CA THR A 187 -4.79 2.60 11.82
C THR A 187 -3.55 2.15 12.57
N LEU A 188 -2.60 1.61 11.82
CA LEU A 188 -1.19 1.58 12.20
C LEU A 188 -0.55 2.87 11.68
N LYS A 189 -0.20 3.77 12.60
CA LYS A 189 0.63 4.93 12.26
C LYS A 189 2.08 4.49 12.18
N SER A 190 2.74 4.81 11.07
CA SER A 190 4.18 4.73 10.90
C SER A 190 4.75 6.12 10.75
N VAL A 191 5.69 6.50 11.61
CA VAL A 191 6.43 7.76 11.50
C VAL A 191 7.83 7.43 11.04
N LEU A 192 8.22 7.97 9.88
CA LEU A 192 9.59 7.99 9.38
C LEU A 192 10.18 9.36 9.67
N THR A 193 11.20 9.41 10.52
CA THR A 193 12.02 10.60 10.73
C THR A 193 13.39 10.30 10.15
N ALA A 194 13.92 11.18 9.31
CA ALA A 194 15.22 10.93 8.72
C ALA A 194 16.00 12.21 8.41
N ASP A 195 17.32 12.10 8.39
CA ASP A 195 18.24 13.14 7.98
C ASP A 195 18.94 12.73 6.68
N ILE A 196 18.70 13.49 5.62
CA ILE A 196 19.38 13.33 4.33
C ILE A 196 20.70 14.08 4.39
N ASN A 197 21.79 13.33 4.25
CA ASN A 197 23.15 13.84 4.19
C ASN A 197 23.63 13.79 2.75
N ILE A 198 24.05 14.94 2.22
CA ILE A 198 24.51 15.09 0.83
C ILE A 198 25.95 15.60 0.85
N SER A 199 26.83 14.94 0.08
CA SER A 199 28.17 15.43 -0.19
C SER A 199 28.44 15.57 -1.68
N VAL A 200 28.76 16.80 -2.10
CA VAL A 200 29.08 17.18 -3.48
C VAL A 200 30.55 17.58 -3.55
N GLY A 201 31.35 16.94 -4.41
CA GLY A 201 32.78 17.27 -4.55
C GLY A 201 33.60 17.17 -3.26
N GLY A 202 33.17 16.36 -2.29
CA GLY A 202 33.79 16.22 -0.97
C GLY A 202 33.42 17.31 0.05
N LEU A 203 32.53 18.25 -0.31
CA LEU A 203 31.91 19.18 0.62
C LEU A 203 30.62 18.57 1.15
N SER A 204 30.43 18.57 2.48
CA SER A 204 29.15 18.19 3.09
C SER A 204 28.21 19.39 3.07
N LEU A 205 26.99 19.19 2.59
CA LEU A 205 25.91 20.14 2.78
C LEU A 205 25.31 19.94 4.18
N ASP A 206 24.57 20.95 4.66
CA ASP A 206 23.83 20.84 5.92
C ASP A 206 22.75 19.75 5.77
N PRO A 207 22.63 18.82 6.74
CA PRO A 207 21.61 17.78 6.69
C PRO A 207 20.20 18.35 6.58
N PHE A 208 19.38 17.69 5.78
CA PHE A 208 17.99 18.05 5.57
C PHE A 208 17.08 17.03 6.26
N PRO A 209 16.31 17.43 7.28
CA PRO A 209 15.40 16.54 7.97
C PRO A 209 14.12 16.33 7.14
N ILE A 210 13.67 15.09 7.04
CA ILE A 210 12.34 14.72 6.56
C ILE A 210 11.56 14.06 7.69
N VAL A 211 10.26 14.36 7.75
CA VAL A 211 9.31 13.67 8.61
C VAL A 211 8.12 13.28 7.76
N MET A 212 7.80 11.99 7.74
CA MET A 212 6.62 11.46 7.05
C MET A 212 5.79 10.61 7.98
N ASN A 213 4.49 10.82 7.96
CA ASN A 213 3.52 10.01 8.70
C ASN A 213 2.67 9.24 7.69
N PHE A 214 2.56 7.93 7.91
CA PHE A 214 1.70 7.04 7.14
C PHE A 214 0.70 6.41 8.08
N TYR A 215 -0.59 6.47 7.73
CA TYR A 215 -1.66 5.87 8.51
C TYR A 215 -2.29 4.77 7.68
N PHE A 216 -2.10 3.54 8.13
CA PHE A 216 -2.51 2.34 7.39
C PHE A 216 -3.67 1.62 8.06
N THR A 217 -4.79 1.39 7.35
CA THR A 217 -5.90 0.57 7.84
C THR A 217 -5.89 -0.80 7.18
N LYS A 218 -6.15 -1.85 7.98
CA LYS A 218 -6.20 -3.22 7.48
C LYS A 218 -7.26 -3.37 6.39
N GLY A 219 -6.89 -4.01 5.28
CA GLY A 219 -7.77 -4.26 4.16
C GLY A 219 -8.01 -3.06 3.24
N LEU A 220 -7.61 -1.85 3.62
CA LEU A 220 -7.76 -0.64 2.81
C LEU A 220 -6.41 -0.14 2.29
N GLY A 221 -5.44 0.07 3.19
CA GLY A 221 -4.16 0.67 2.82
C GLY A 221 -3.94 2.04 3.44
N LEU A 222 -3.34 2.95 2.67
CA LEU A 222 -2.90 4.27 3.12
C LEU A 222 -4.09 5.23 3.23
N MET A 223 -4.63 5.39 4.44
CA MET A 223 -5.81 6.21 4.73
C MET A 223 -5.47 7.68 4.98
N GLN A 224 -4.28 7.95 5.49
CA GLN A 224 -3.80 9.32 5.65
C GLN A 224 -2.29 9.33 5.45
N HIS A 225 -1.82 10.39 4.81
CA HIS A 225 -0.41 10.65 4.64
C HIS A 225 -0.12 12.12 4.91
N SER A 226 0.96 12.38 5.62
CA SER A 226 1.50 13.73 5.74
C SER A 226 3.00 13.69 5.69
N GLY A 227 3.60 14.79 5.25
CA GLY A 227 5.04 14.90 5.16
C GLY A 227 5.51 16.34 5.15
N ASP A 228 6.76 16.49 5.58
CA ASP A 228 7.58 17.64 5.25
C ASP A 228 8.79 17.14 4.44
N LEU A 229 8.78 17.50 3.16
CA LEU A 229 9.77 17.08 2.17
C LEU A 229 10.56 18.28 1.62
N THR A 230 10.44 19.45 2.24
CA THR A 230 11.21 20.63 1.83
C THR A 230 11.85 21.32 3.02
N SER A 231 13.01 21.95 2.85
CA SER A 231 13.61 22.75 3.91
C SER A 231 12.88 24.07 4.21
N SER A 232 11.73 24.32 3.57
CA SER A 232 10.96 25.57 3.69
C SER A 232 9.76 25.35 4.60
N ALA A 233 9.73 26.08 5.72
CA ALA A 233 8.59 26.06 6.64
C ALA A 233 7.28 26.45 5.92
N GLY A 234 6.19 25.73 6.21
CA GLY A 234 4.87 25.98 5.63
C GLY A 234 4.55 25.16 4.38
N ASN A 235 5.45 24.26 3.95
CA ASN A 235 5.23 23.32 2.85
C ASN A 235 4.83 21.91 3.34
N GLU A 236 4.49 21.76 4.62
CA GLU A 236 3.96 20.53 5.15
C GLU A 236 2.59 20.25 4.52
N TYR A 237 2.41 19.03 4.01
CA TYR A 237 1.12 18.59 3.48
C TYR A 237 0.50 17.55 4.40
N GLU A 238 -0.83 17.51 4.39
CA GLU A 238 -1.61 16.44 5.00
C GLU A 238 -2.79 16.14 4.07
N ILE A 239 -2.91 14.86 3.71
CA ILE A 239 -4.01 14.33 2.91
C ILE A 239 -4.73 13.25 3.69
N LYS A 240 -6.07 13.33 3.72
CA LYS A 240 -6.93 12.40 4.47
C LYS A 240 -7.92 11.71 3.56
N PHE A 241 -8.16 10.44 3.83
CA PHE A 241 -9.06 9.62 3.04
C PHE A 241 -10.44 10.27 2.87
N HIS A 242 -10.90 10.25 1.63
CA HIS A 242 -12.19 10.75 1.20
C HIS A 242 -13.01 9.66 0.52
N ASP A 243 -12.49 8.92 -0.46
CA ASP A 243 -13.27 7.90 -1.16
C ASP A 243 -12.40 6.83 -1.85
N LEU A 244 -13.05 5.80 -2.39
CA LEU A 244 -12.41 4.70 -3.12
C LEU A 244 -12.94 4.62 -4.57
N ASP A 245 -12.11 4.10 -5.46
CA ASP A 245 -12.56 3.64 -6.79
C ASP A 245 -11.77 2.39 -7.22
N GLY A 246 -12.49 1.41 -7.78
CA GLY A 246 -11.97 0.08 -8.12
C GLY A 246 -11.63 -0.80 -6.90
N LEU A 247 -12.05 -0.42 -5.70
CA LEU A 247 -11.84 -1.17 -4.45
C LEU A 247 -13.16 -1.51 -3.75
N PRO A 248 -13.19 -2.57 -2.93
CA PRO A 248 -14.35 -2.85 -2.11
C PRO A 248 -14.71 -1.67 -1.19
N ASN A 249 -15.99 -1.32 -1.14
CA ASN A 249 -16.52 -0.30 -0.25
C ASN A 249 -16.30 -0.64 1.23
N LEU A 250 -16.32 0.40 2.05
CA LEU A 250 -16.22 0.27 3.50
C LEU A 250 -17.47 -0.42 4.05
N ILE A 251 -17.24 -1.40 4.93
CA ILE A 251 -18.28 -2.01 5.75
C ILE A 251 -17.97 -1.68 7.19
N ALA A 252 -18.90 -1.04 7.88
CA ALA A 252 -18.75 -0.79 9.31
C ALA A 252 -20.04 -1.02 10.07
N PHE A 253 -19.90 -1.51 11.29
CA PHE A 253 -21.00 -1.75 12.21
C PHE A 253 -20.75 -1.04 13.54
N ASP A 254 -21.82 -0.64 14.20
CA ASP A 254 -21.79 -0.29 15.62
C ASP A 254 -21.92 -1.54 16.52
N GLN A 255 -21.83 -1.35 17.83
CA GLN A 255 -21.96 -2.43 18.81
C GLN A 255 -23.38 -3.03 18.90
N THR A 256 -24.38 -2.43 18.24
CA THR A 256 -25.73 -2.99 18.13
C THR A 256 -25.88 -3.91 16.92
N GLY A 257 -24.85 -4.02 16.08
CA GLY A 257 -24.87 -4.76 14.82
C GLY A 257 -25.56 -3.99 13.69
N SER A 258 -25.82 -2.70 13.89
CA SER A 258 -26.37 -1.83 12.85
C SER A 258 -25.24 -1.30 11.97
N ASN A 259 -25.48 -1.16 10.67
CA ASN A 259 -24.52 -0.52 9.78
C ASN A 259 -24.31 0.94 10.18
N VAL A 260 -23.06 1.39 10.15
CA VAL A 260 -22.73 2.82 10.26
C VAL A 260 -23.26 3.53 9.01
N GLU A 261 -23.69 4.78 9.16
CA GLU A 261 -24.20 5.58 8.04
C GLU A 261 -23.21 5.59 6.87
N GLY A 262 -23.74 5.42 5.65
CA GLY A 262 -22.95 5.39 4.42
C GLY A 262 -22.23 4.05 4.15
N THR A 263 -22.38 3.05 5.03
CA THR A 263 -21.83 1.70 4.80
C THR A 263 -22.93 0.67 4.51
N SER A 264 -22.51 -0.50 4.03
CA SER A 264 -23.40 -1.60 3.62
C SER A 264 -23.10 -2.89 4.37
N SER A 265 -24.09 -3.77 4.49
CA SER A 265 -23.91 -5.15 4.93
C SER A 265 -23.62 -6.11 3.77
N PHE A 266 -23.38 -5.59 2.57
CA PHE A 266 -22.99 -6.34 1.39
C PHE A 266 -21.66 -5.84 0.86
N PHE A 267 -20.81 -6.77 0.42
CA PHE A 267 -19.57 -6.40 -0.25
C PHE A 267 -19.86 -5.91 -1.66
N THR A 268 -19.52 -4.65 -1.92
CA THR A 268 -19.65 -3.97 -3.21
C THR A 268 -18.31 -3.33 -3.59
N LEU A 269 -18.10 -3.11 -4.88
CA LEU A 269 -17.01 -2.28 -5.41
C LEU A 269 -17.48 -0.83 -5.51
N ALA A 270 -16.62 0.09 -5.08
CA ALA A 270 -16.76 1.51 -5.36
C ALA A 270 -16.43 1.76 -6.84
N ASP A 271 -17.37 2.34 -7.59
CA ASP A 271 -17.26 2.58 -9.04
C ASP A 271 -17.84 3.94 -9.46
N GLY A 272 -17.69 4.96 -8.61
CA GLY A 272 -17.99 6.39 -8.86
C GLY A 272 -19.43 6.79 -9.22
N ALA A 273 -20.29 5.85 -9.61
CA ALA A 273 -21.64 6.07 -10.13
C ALA A 273 -22.66 5.13 -9.48
N ILE A 274 -22.39 3.82 -9.47
CA ILE A 274 -23.24 2.80 -8.84
C ILE A 274 -22.35 1.70 -8.29
N ASP A 275 -22.45 1.46 -6.98
CA ASP A 275 -21.77 0.35 -6.34
C ASP A 275 -22.25 -0.99 -6.92
N THR A 276 -21.28 -1.85 -7.29
CA THR A 276 -21.59 -3.17 -7.86
C THR A 276 -21.25 -4.26 -6.86
N ASN A 277 -22.17 -5.19 -6.62
CA ASN A 277 -21.92 -6.32 -5.72
C ASN A 277 -20.72 -7.14 -6.20
N ILE A 278 -19.85 -7.53 -5.26
CA ILE A 278 -18.80 -8.51 -5.53
C ILE A 278 -19.46 -9.88 -5.63
N SER A 279 -19.48 -10.46 -6.84
CA SER A 279 -20.14 -11.74 -7.08
C SER A 279 -19.34 -12.91 -6.53
N SER A 280 -20.01 -13.83 -5.84
CA SER A 280 -19.44 -15.10 -5.40
C SER A 280 -19.12 -16.07 -6.54
N THR A 281 -19.67 -15.83 -7.74
CA THR A 281 -19.35 -16.60 -8.96
C THR A 281 -18.01 -16.19 -9.58
N GLU A 282 -17.57 -14.97 -9.34
CA GLU A 282 -16.33 -14.38 -9.87
C GLU A 282 -15.22 -14.42 -8.82
N TYR A 283 -15.56 -14.08 -7.58
CA TYR A 283 -14.63 -14.03 -6.47
C TYR A 283 -14.95 -15.11 -5.43
N ARG A 284 -13.93 -15.52 -4.69
CA ARG A 284 -14.08 -16.28 -3.44
C ARG A 284 -13.39 -15.55 -2.30
N ILE A 285 -13.91 -15.70 -1.08
CA ILE A 285 -13.23 -15.17 0.11
C ILE A 285 -12.16 -16.16 0.56
N ALA A 286 -10.89 -15.81 0.36
CA ALA A 286 -9.75 -16.69 0.59
C ALA A 286 -9.51 -16.99 2.08
N ASN A 287 -9.80 -16.01 2.95
CA ASN A 287 -9.61 -16.11 4.39
C ASN A 287 -10.92 -16.37 5.17
N LEU A 288 -11.97 -16.88 4.51
CA LEU A 288 -13.30 -17.07 5.11
C LEU A 288 -13.25 -17.94 6.38
N SER A 289 -12.49 -19.04 6.37
CA SER A 289 -12.37 -19.91 7.55
C SER A 289 -11.75 -19.19 8.75
N ALA A 290 -10.83 -18.24 8.53
CA ALA A 290 -10.21 -17.48 9.61
C ALA A 290 -11.15 -16.38 10.12
N LEU A 291 -11.92 -15.76 9.22
CA LEU A 291 -12.95 -14.77 9.57
C LEU A 291 -14.07 -15.40 10.39
N ASN A 292 -14.59 -16.55 9.97
CA ASN A 292 -15.64 -17.27 10.71
C ASN A 292 -15.14 -17.78 12.08
N ALA A 293 -13.83 -18.03 12.23
CA ALA A 293 -13.24 -18.42 13.51
C ALA A 293 -13.18 -17.28 14.53
N LEU A 294 -13.40 -16.02 14.13
CA LEU A 294 -13.52 -14.89 15.04
C LEU A 294 -14.75 -15.00 15.94
N GLY A 295 -15.81 -15.68 15.48
CA GLY A 295 -17.02 -15.96 16.26
C GLY A 295 -17.97 -14.78 16.47
N TRP A 296 -17.58 -13.55 16.11
CA TRP A 296 -18.44 -12.36 16.16
C TRP A 296 -18.76 -11.79 14.77
N LEU A 297 -18.03 -12.22 13.74
CA LEU A 297 -18.20 -11.79 12.35
C LEU A 297 -18.81 -12.93 11.53
N GLU A 298 -19.93 -12.67 10.90
CA GLU A 298 -20.65 -13.60 10.05
C GLU A 298 -20.55 -13.14 8.60
N ILE A 299 -20.02 -13.99 7.72
CA ILE A 299 -20.00 -13.73 6.28
C ILE A 299 -20.66 -14.90 5.58
N GLU A 300 -21.72 -14.61 4.83
CA GLU A 300 -22.53 -15.60 4.13
C GLU A 300 -22.64 -15.28 2.65
N GLU A 301 -22.69 -16.33 1.84
CA GLU A 301 -23.10 -16.23 0.44
C GLU A 301 -24.63 -16.33 0.37
N THR A 302 -25.26 -15.35 -0.26
CA THR A 302 -26.72 -15.32 -0.40
C THR A 302 -27.17 -16.17 -1.58
N ASN A 303 -28.49 -16.35 -1.72
CA ASN A 303 -29.10 -17.02 -2.86
C ASN A 303 -29.03 -16.23 -4.18
N THR A 304 -28.44 -15.02 -4.19
CA THR A 304 -28.25 -14.19 -5.38
C THR A 304 -26.77 -14.04 -5.75
N ASP A 305 -25.93 -14.97 -5.31
CA ASP A 305 -24.49 -15.03 -5.62
C ASP A 305 -23.72 -13.77 -5.19
N VAL A 306 -24.08 -13.19 -4.04
CA VAL A 306 -23.37 -12.06 -3.40
C VAL A 306 -23.00 -12.41 -1.96
N TYR A 307 -22.10 -11.63 -1.38
CA TYR A 307 -21.67 -11.82 0.01
C TYR A 307 -22.33 -10.79 0.93
N SER A 308 -22.99 -11.28 1.98
CA SER A 308 -23.51 -10.47 3.08
C SER A 308 -22.63 -10.60 4.33
N VAL A 309 -22.62 -9.55 5.15
CA VAL A 309 -21.88 -9.45 6.40
C VAL A 309 -22.83 -9.10 7.53
N GLY A 310 -22.65 -9.76 8.67
CA GLY A 310 -23.33 -9.46 9.91
C GLY A 310 -22.39 -9.55 11.11
N ILE A 311 -22.84 -8.96 12.22
CA ILE A 311 -22.15 -9.03 13.51
C ILE A 311 -23.03 -9.82 14.49
N ASP A 312 -22.48 -10.87 15.10
CA ASP A 312 -23.11 -11.55 16.22
C ASP A 312 -22.86 -10.78 17.51
N THR A 313 -23.80 -9.92 17.88
CA THR A 313 -23.74 -9.10 19.09
C THR A 313 -23.91 -9.88 20.39
N ALA A 314 -24.33 -11.16 20.31
CA ALA A 314 -24.41 -12.05 21.45
C ALA A 314 -23.12 -12.85 21.69
N SER A 315 -22.13 -12.72 20.80
CA SER A 315 -20.86 -13.45 20.88
C SER A 315 -20.00 -12.96 22.05
N ASP A 316 -19.52 -13.89 22.88
CA ASP A 316 -18.54 -13.61 23.93
C ASP A 316 -17.17 -13.14 23.36
N ALA A 317 -16.97 -13.28 22.04
CA ALA A 317 -15.76 -12.86 21.33
C ALA A 317 -15.90 -11.49 20.66
N LEU A 318 -17.05 -10.80 20.81
CA LEU A 318 -17.27 -9.47 20.25
C LEU A 318 -16.22 -8.47 20.79
N PRO A 319 -15.47 -7.77 19.92
CA PRO A 319 -14.49 -6.79 20.36
C PRO A 319 -15.11 -5.61 21.10
N ASP A 320 -14.50 -5.22 22.23
CA ASP A 320 -14.86 -4.06 23.06
C ASP A 320 -14.11 -2.77 22.68
N SER A 321 -13.39 -2.80 21.56
CA SER A 321 -12.56 -1.71 21.05
C SER A 321 -12.65 -1.63 19.54
N LEU A 322 -12.35 -0.44 18.99
CA LEU A 322 -12.37 -0.19 17.55
C LEU A 322 -11.50 -1.22 16.82
N THR A 323 -12.14 -2.05 16.01
CA THR A 323 -11.50 -3.21 15.39
C THR A 323 -11.75 -3.22 13.90
N SER A 324 -10.75 -3.62 13.11
CA SER A 324 -10.94 -3.88 11.68
C SER A 324 -10.22 -5.14 11.25
N VAL A 325 -10.88 -5.88 10.35
CA VAL A 325 -10.37 -7.12 9.77
C VAL A 325 -10.36 -7.01 8.26
N GLN A 326 -9.32 -7.57 7.65
CA GLN A 326 -9.21 -7.65 6.20
C GLN A 326 -10.01 -8.85 5.68
N VAL A 327 -10.80 -8.64 4.64
CA VAL A 327 -11.44 -9.69 3.86
C VAL A 327 -10.78 -9.76 2.50
N ILE A 328 -10.28 -10.93 2.11
CA ILE A 328 -9.50 -11.11 0.89
C ILE A 328 -10.36 -11.83 -0.15
N PHE A 329 -10.71 -11.11 -1.22
CA PHE A 329 -11.36 -11.68 -2.39
C PHE A 329 -10.30 -12.12 -3.39
N GLU A 330 -10.36 -13.37 -3.83
CA GLU A 330 -9.55 -13.93 -4.92
C GLU A 330 -10.43 -14.18 -6.14
N ASN A 331 -10.00 -13.67 -7.29
CA ASN A 331 -10.66 -14.00 -8.55
C ASN A 331 -10.51 -15.51 -8.82
N ARG A 332 -11.61 -16.16 -9.20
CA ARG A 332 -11.67 -17.60 -9.46
C ARG A 332 -11.04 -18.00 -10.80
N TYR A 333 -11.01 -17.08 -11.76
CA TYR A 333 -10.61 -17.33 -13.15
C TYR A 333 -9.28 -16.66 -13.52
N SER A 334 -8.94 -15.54 -12.87
CA SER A 334 -7.68 -14.81 -13.06
C SER A 334 -6.68 -15.18 -11.97
N SER A 335 -5.56 -15.81 -12.34
CA SER A 335 -4.53 -16.20 -11.36
C SER A 335 -3.81 -14.97 -10.82
N GLY A 336 -4.07 -14.61 -9.57
CA GLY A 336 -3.34 -13.58 -8.83
C GLY A 336 -4.07 -12.26 -8.64
N GLU A 337 -5.22 -12.06 -9.28
CA GLU A 337 -6.08 -10.90 -9.02
C GLU A 337 -6.75 -11.04 -7.65
N ARG A 338 -6.54 -10.03 -6.80
CA ARG A 338 -7.07 -9.97 -5.44
C ARG A 338 -7.64 -8.60 -5.15
N LEU A 339 -8.72 -8.57 -4.39
CA LEU A 339 -9.25 -7.36 -3.78
C LEU A 339 -9.20 -7.53 -2.27
N SER A 340 -8.94 -6.44 -1.57
CA SER A 340 -9.00 -6.40 -0.11
C SER A 340 -10.13 -5.46 0.30
N ALA A 341 -10.96 -5.94 1.20
CA ALA A 341 -11.98 -5.13 1.88
C ALA A 341 -11.64 -5.02 3.36
N SER A 342 -12.22 -4.01 4.02
CA SER A 342 -12.21 -3.88 5.47
C SER A 342 -13.61 -4.00 6.03
N VAL A 343 -13.75 -4.80 7.09
CA VAL A 343 -14.94 -4.78 7.95
C VAL A 343 -14.52 -4.20 9.30
N THR A 344 -15.18 -3.12 9.70
CA THR A 344 -14.88 -2.36 10.91
C THR A 344 -16.02 -2.51 11.94
N LEU A 345 -15.68 -2.74 13.20
CA LEU A 345 -16.61 -2.65 14.32
C LEU A 345 -16.19 -1.46 15.19
N LEU A 346 -17.09 -0.48 15.36
CA LEU A 346 -16.85 0.70 16.18
C LEU A 346 -16.73 0.33 17.65
N ALA A 347 -16.02 1.15 18.43
CA ALA A 347 -16.00 1.01 19.88
C ALA A 347 -17.39 1.31 20.50
N PRO A 348 -17.69 0.82 21.71
CA PRO A 348 -18.96 1.05 22.42
C PRO A 348 -19.28 2.51 22.78
#